data_AF-A0A0D9QS91-F1
#
_entry.id   AF-A0A0D9QS91-F1
#
_cell.length_a   1.000
_cell.length_b   1.000
_cell.length_c   1.000
_cell.angle_alpha   90.00
_cell.angle_beta   90.00
_cell.angle_gamma   90.00
#
_symmetry.space_group_name_H-M   'P 1'
#
loop_
_entity.id
_entity.type
_entity.pdbx_description
1 polymer ?
#
loop_
_entity_poly.entity_id
_entity_poly.type
_entity_poly.pdbx_seq_one_letter_code
_entity_poly.pdbx_strand_id
1 'polypeptide(L)'
;MINFFPFISFFHSFRYEKLPKRLIEQVIKTGTFCRTMLPVFIPLCMYQYIRQVDKERYAEELLFESAPSSDVKSFYDSTMKSSGTKNWKIQYDLYLIDKAVNS
;
A
#
# COMPACT_ATOMS: atom_id res chain seq x y z
N MET A 1 37.34 -3.39 -10.90
CA MET A 1 37.23 -1.97 -10.51
C MET A 1 36.00 -1.39 -11.16
N ILE A 2 34.96 -1.06 -10.38
CA ILE A 2 33.70 -0.51 -10.91
C ILE A 2 33.92 0.99 -11.19
N ASN A 3 33.72 1.41 -12.43
CA ASN A 3 33.88 2.81 -12.86
C ASN A 3 32.73 3.68 -12.35
N PHE A 4 32.95 4.38 -11.22
CA PHE A 4 32.02 5.35 -10.61
C PHE A 4 31.94 6.71 -11.33
N PHE A 5 32.73 6.91 -12.38
CA PHE A 5 32.90 8.20 -13.06
C PHE A 5 31.60 8.85 -13.61
N PRO A 6 30.67 8.13 -14.26
CA PRO A 6 29.44 8.75 -14.78
C PRO A 6 28.48 9.14 -13.66
N PHE A 7 28.46 8.36 -12.57
CA PHE A 7 27.62 8.63 -11.41
C PHE A 7 28.09 9.90 -10.70
N ILE A 8 29.39 10.04 -10.45
CA ILE A 8 29.97 11.23 -9.81
C ILE A 8 29.69 12.51 -10.62
N SER A 9 29.79 12.44 -11.95
CA SER A 9 29.48 13.58 -12.84
C SER A 9 28.02 14.02 -12.74
N PHE A 10 27.09 13.05 -12.67
CA PHE A 10 25.66 13.32 -12.49
C PHE A 10 25.38 14.07 -11.18
N PHE A 11 25.92 13.62 -10.04
CA PHE A 11 25.76 14.31 -8.76
C PHE A 11 26.46 15.68 -8.71
N HIS A 12 27.55 15.86 -9.46
CA HIS A 12 28.24 17.16 -9.54
C HIS A 12 27.42 18.23 -10.28
N SER A 13 26.46 17.82 -11.13
CA SER A 13 25.50 18.72 -11.77
C SER A 13 24.39 19.19 -10.82
N PHE A 14 24.04 18.38 -9.81
CA PHE A 14 23.10 18.72 -8.74
C PHE A 14 23.69 19.60 -7.63
N ARG A 15 24.77 20.34 -7.92
CA ARG A 15 25.29 21.35 -6.99
C ARG A 15 24.28 22.49 -6.84
N TYR A 16 24.03 22.85 -5.58
CA TYR A 16 23.09 23.91 -5.19
C TYR A 16 23.33 25.24 -5.92
N GLU A 17 24.59 25.56 -6.22
CA GLU A 17 25.01 26.77 -6.94
C GLU A 17 24.54 26.82 -8.41
N LYS A 18 24.32 25.67 -9.04
CA LYS A 18 23.93 25.56 -10.46
C LYS A 18 22.42 25.36 -10.65
N LEU A 19 21.67 25.17 -9.56
CA LEU A 19 20.24 24.92 -9.61
C LEU A 19 19.45 26.24 -9.62
N PRO A 20 18.35 26.32 -10.38
CA PRO A 20 17.52 27.52 -10.40
C PRO A 20 16.87 27.73 -9.03
N LYS A 21 16.95 28.98 -8.53
CA LYS A 21 16.47 29.36 -7.18
C LYS A 21 15.01 28.97 -6.91
N ARG A 22 14.16 28.97 -7.95
CA ARG A 22 12.75 28.55 -7.87
C ARG A 22 12.59 27.07 -7.52
N LEU A 23 13.41 26.17 -8.09
CA LEU A 23 13.33 24.73 -7.78
C LEU A 23 13.76 24.47 -6.33
N ILE A 24 14.81 25.15 -5.88
CA ILE A 24 15.30 25.05 -4.51
C ILE A 24 14.19 25.45 -3.52
N GLU A 25 13.52 26.58 -3.78
CA GLU A 25 12.42 27.05 -2.94
C GLU A 25 11.25 26.06 -2.90
N GLN A 26 10.88 25.49 -4.05
CA GLN A 26 9.82 24.48 -4.14
C GLN A 26 10.20 23.19 -3.39
N VAL A 27 11.43 22.71 -3.52
CA VAL A 27 11.91 21.52 -2.79
C VAL A 27 11.91 21.76 -1.29
N ILE A 28 12.30 22.95 -0.83
CA ILE A 28 12.26 23.31 0.60
C ILE A 28 10.81 23.40 1.09
N LYS A 29 9.90 24.02 0.32
CA LYS A 29 8.46 24.08 0.66
C LYS A 29 7.84 22.69 0.73
N THR A 30 8.13 21.81 -0.22
CA THR A 30 7.65 20.42 -0.21
C THR A 30 8.27 19.63 0.95
N GLY A 31 9.55 19.80 1.23
CA GLY A 31 10.23 19.14 2.35
C GLY A 31 9.69 19.58 3.71
N THR A 32 9.40 20.87 3.88
CA THR A 32 8.78 21.40 5.10
C THR A 32 7.35 20.92 5.25
N PHE A 33 6.54 20.96 4.18
CA PHE A 33 5.18 20.41 4.17
C PHE A 33 5.17 18.93 4.56
N CYS A 34 6.06 18.11 3.97
CA CYS A 34 6.15 16.70 4.27
C CYS A 34 6.49 16.45 5.75
N ARG A 35 7.45 17.21 6.33
CA ARG A 35 7.77 17.12 7.77
C ARG A 35 6.61 17.51 8.68
N THR A 36 5.79 18.48 8.27
CA THR A 36 4.60 18.89 9.04
C THR A 36 3.42 17.93 8.89
N MET A 37 3.29 17.27 7.73
CA MET A 37 2.16 16.39 7.42
C MET A 37 2.40 14.95 7.90
N LEU A 38 3.65 14.49 7.92
CA LEU A 38 4.04 13.12 8.30
C LEU A 38 3.52 12.69 9.68
N PRO A 39 3.53 13.54 10.74
CA PRO A 39 2.94 13.19 12.04
C PRO A 39 1.43 12.95 12.00
N VAL A 40 0.70 13.56 11.05
CA VAL A 40 -0.75 13.37 10.88
C VAL A 40 -1.05 12.19 9.95
N PHE A 41 -0.20 12.01 8.92
CA PHE A 41 -0.37 10.97 7.93
C PHE A 41 -0.19 9.57 8.51
N ILE A 42 0.81 9.36 9.38
CA ILE A 42 1.06 8.04 9.98
C ILE A 42 -0.15 7.54 10.79
N PRO A 43 -0.72 8.30 11.76
CA PRO A 43 -1.93 7.90 12.47
C PRO A 43 -3.12 7.64 11.55
N LEU A 44 -3.28 8.47 10.51
CA LEU A 44 -4.41 8.33 9.58
C LEU A 44 -4.29 7.04 8.75
N CYS A 45 -3.10 6.72 8.26
CA CYS A 45 -2.82 5.46 7.60
C CYS A 45 -3.01 4.25 8.53
N MET A 46 -2.52 4.33 9.78
CA MET A 46 -2.74 3.25 10.75
C MET A 46 -4.22 3.07 11.07
N TYR A 47 -4.96 4.15 11.27
CA TYR A 47 -6.40 4.10 11.52
C TYR A 47 -7.15 3.45 10.36
N GLN A 48 -6.83 3.84 9.13
CA GLN A 48 -7.44 3.25 7.93
C GLN A 48 -7.08 1.77 7.78
N TYR A 49 -5.83 1.40 8.09
CA TYR A 49 -5.39 0.01 8.08
C TYR A 49 -6.15 -0.84 9.10
N ILE A 50 -6.24 -0.38 10.36
CA ILE A 50 -6.98 -1.09 11.42
C ILE A 50 -8.43 -1.31 11.00
N ARG A 51 -9.09 -0.27 10.47
CA ARG A 51 -10.48 -0.35 10.03
C ARG A 51 -10.68 -1.30 8.85
N GLN A 52 -9.69 -1.40 7.96
CA GLN A 52 -9.74 -2.35 6.86
C GLN A 52 -9.60 -3.79 7.36
N VAL A 53 -8.62 -4.06 8.22
CA VAL A 53 -8.41 -5.39 8.81
C VAL A 53 -9.63 -5.83 9.61
N ASP A 54 -10.20 -4.94 10.42
CA ASP A 54 -11.40 -5.23 11.22
C ASP A 54 -12.58 -5.66 10.35
N LYS A 55 -12.81 -4.95 9.23
CA LYS A 55 -13.85 -5.30 8.26
C LYS A 55 -13.60 -6.64 7.58
N GLU A 56 -12.34 -6.96 7.27
CA GLU A 56 -11.98 -8.24 6.66
C GLU A 56 -12.23 -9.40 7.62
N ARG A 57 -11.87 -9.25 8.90
CA ARG A 57 -12.11 -10.26 9.94
C ARG A 57 -13.59 -10.49 10.19
N TYR A 58 -14.38 -9.42 10.25
CA TYR A 58 -15.83 -9.55 10.40
C TYR A 58 -16.47 -10.31 9.24
N ALA A 59 -15.99 -10.12 8.02
CA ALA A 59 -16.48 -10.88 6.87
C ALA A 59 -16.09 -12.37 6.93
N GLU A 60 -14.90 -12.69 7.42
CA GLU A 60 -14.46 -14.08 7.67
C GLU A 60 -15.36 -14.77 8.72
N GLU A 61 -15.73 -14.06 9.79
CA GLU A 61 -16.64 -14.56 10.83
C GLU A 61 -18.02 -14.88 10.27
N LEU A 62 -18.61 -13.96 9.50
CA LEU A 62 -19.90 -14.19 8.84
C LEU A 62 -19.84 -15.35 7.84
N LEU A 63 -18.74 -15.46 7.10
CA LEU A 63 -18.54 -16.57 6.16
C LEU A 63 -18.49 -17.89 6.92
N PHE A 64 -17.73 -17.95 8.01
CA PHE A 64 -17.64 -19.13 8.88
C PHE A 64 -19.01 -19.51 9.47
N GLU A 65 -19.79 -18.54 9.95
CA GLU A 65 -21.14 -18.77 10.50
C GLU A 65 -22.11 -19.32 9.42
N SER A 66 -22.00 -18.83 8.19
CA SER A 66 -22.83 -19.28 7.07
C SER A 66 -22.40 -20.62 6.47
N ALA A 67 -21.16 -21.06 6.72
CA ALA A 67 -20.60 -22.26 6.14
C ALA A 67 -20.96 -23.51 6.99
N PRO A 68 -21.31 -24.64 6.36
CA PRO A 68 -21.63 -25.88 7.08
C PRO A 68 -20.39 -26.61 7.65
N SER A 69 -19.21 -25.99 7.60
CA SER A 69 -17.92 -26.61 7.96
C SER A 69 -17.54 -26.32 9.41
N SER A 70 -17.15 -27.35 10.16
CA SER A 70 -16.67 -27.23 11.54
C SER A 70 -15.19 -26.86 11.68
N ASP A 71 -14.45 -26.80 10.57
CA ASP A 71 -12.99 -26.70 10.59
C ASP A 71 -12.52 -25.24 10.63
N VAL A 72 -12.52 -24.66 11.83
CA VAL A 72 -12.12 -23.27 12.14
C VAL A 72 -10.76 -22.92 11.55
N LYS A 73 -9.82 -23.88 11.58
CA LYS A 73 -8.43 -23.63 11.15
C LYS A 73 -8.35 -23.28 9.66
N SER A 74 -9.23 -23.82 8.84
CA SER A 74 -9.22 -23.57 7.38
C SER A 74 -9.59 -22.13 7.00
N PHE A 75 -10.36 -21.43 7.85
CA PHE A 75 -10.81 -20.05 7.61
C PHE A 75 -9.83 -19.01 8.14
N TYR A 76 -9.22 -19.27 9.30
CA TYR A 76 -8.38 -18.30 9.99
C TYR A 76 -6.86 -18.54 9.83
N ASP A 77 -6.43 -19.45 8.95
CA ASP A 77 -5.01 -19.76 8.75
C ASP A 77 -4.27 -18.59 8.07
N SER A 78 -3.62 -17.78 8.89
CA SER A 78 -2.79 -16.67 8.43
C SER A 78 -1.52 -17.11 7.71
N THR A 79 -1.07 -18.35 7.92
CA THR A 79 0.16 -18.93 7.37
C THR A 79 -0.03 -19.59 6.02
N MET A 80 -1.29 -19.81 5.61
CA MET A 80 -1.60 -20.37 4.30
C MET A 80 -1.03 -19.47 3.19
N LYS A 81 -0.05 -20.00 2.44
CA LYS A 81 0.54 -19.34 1.26
C LYS A 81 -0.53 -19.24 0.19
N SER A 82 -1.26 -18.13 0.19
CA SER A 82 -2.31 -17.87 -0.79
C SER A 82 -1.71 -17.68 -2.19
N SER A 83 -1.81 -18.73 -3.01
CA SER A 83 -1.86 -18.59 -4.46
C SER A 83 -3.24 -18.01 -4.84
N GLY A 84 -3.38 -16.68 -4.79
CA GLY A 84 -4.54 -15.95 -5.35
C GLY A 84 -5.88 -16.03 -4.59
N THR A 85 -5.95 -16.74 -3.45
CA THR A 85 -7.22 -17.03 -2.75
C THR A 85 -7.46 -16.33 -1.41
N LYS A 86 -6.49 -15.63 -0.84
CA LYS A 86 -6.70 -14.91 0.44
C LYS A 86 -7.64 -13.72 0.33
N ASN A 87 -7.59 -13.01 -0.79
CA ASN A 87 -8.25 -11.71 -0.90
C ASN A 87 -9.66 -11.90 -1.46
N TRP A 88 -10.57 -12.43 -0.63
CA TRP A 88 -11.97 -12.67 -0.98
C TRP A 88 -12.62 -11.44 -1.61
N LYS A 89 -12.24 -10.24 -1.18
CA LYS A 89 -12.72 -8.98 -1.73
C LYS A 89 -12.23 -8.73 -3.15
N ILE A 90 -10.94 -8.99 -3.44
CA ILE A 90 -10.42 -8.87 -4.81
C ILE A 90 -11.09 -9.88 -5.73
N GLN A 91 -11.32 -11.11 -5.24
CA GLN A 91 -12.04 -12.13 -6.01
C GLN A 91 -13.50 -11.74 -6.27
N TYR A 92 -14.16 -11.16 -5.26
CA TYR A 92 -15.52 -10.65 -5.39
C TYR A 92 -15.60 -9.47 -6.36
N ASP A 93 -14.67 -8.53 -6.28
CA ASP A 93 -14.61 -7.39 -7.20
C ASP A 93 -14.35 -7.87 -8.65
N LEU A 94 -13.44 -8.84 -8.84
CA LEU A 94 -13.22 -9.49 -10.14
C LEU A 94 -14.48 -10.21 -10.65
N TYR A 95 -15.20 -10.91 -9.77
CA TYR A 95 -16.47 -11.55 -10.10
C TYR A 95 -17.53 -10.53 -10.53
N LEU A 96 -17.63 -9.38 -9.85
CA LEU A 96 -18.57 -8.31 -10.23
C LEU A 96 -18.22 -7.71 -11.60
N ILE A 97 -16.93 -7.50 -11.88
CA ILE A 97 -16.45 -7.02 -13.18
C ILE A 97 -16.80 -8.04 -14.27
N ASP A 98 -16.47 -9.31 -14.05
CA ASP A 98 -16.75 -10.39 -15.00
C ASP A 98 -18.25 -10.51 -15.28
N LYS A 99 -19.06 -10.48 -14.23
CA LYS A 99 -20.52 -10.44 -14.35
C LYS A 99 -20.97 -9.26 -15.20
N ALA A 100 -20.54 -8.03 -14.89
CA ALA A 100 -20.94 -6.85 -15.63
C ALA A 100 -20.53 -6.84 -17.11
N VAL A 101 -19.47 -7.56 -17.47
CA VAL A 101 -18.99 -7.68 -18.86
C VAL A 101 -19.70 -8.81 -19.62
N ASN A 102 -19.99 -9.94 -18.95
CA ASN A 102 -20.51 -11.16 -19.58
C ASN A 102 -22.02 -11.38 -19.39
N SER A 103 -22.72 -10.51 -18.65
CA SER A 103 -24.19 -10.50 -18.51
C SER A 103 -24.83 -9.38 -19.30
#